data_AF-A0A8J6QK64-F1
#
_entry.id   AF-A0A8J6QK64-F1
#
_cell.length_a   1.000
_cell.length_b   1.000
_cell.length_c   1.000
_cell.angle_alpha   90.00
_cell.angle_beta   90.00
_cell.angle_gamma   90.00
#
_symmetry.space_group_name_H-M   'P 1'
#
loop_
_entity.id
_entity.type
_entity.pdbx_description
1 polymer ?
#
loop_
_entity_poly.entity_id
_entity_poly.type
_entity_poly.pdbx_seq_one_letter_code
_entity_poly.pdbx_strand_id
1 'polypeptide(L)'
;MTYRLKLLLLAALACSISACTPKPKPPADPATAPVVPAAPKPSPEDAATTPRLLEAVETATDLFNRGENDLACEQVNRAEGVKGSGSPADAELTKRLERYRQACEPNE
;
A
#
# COMPACT_ATOMS: atom_id res chain seq x y z
N MET A 1 -51.84 25.58 -6.72
CA MET A 1 -50.88 26.34 -7.54
C MET A 1 -49.60 25.54 -7.64
N THR A 2 -49.16 25.34 -8.88
CA THR A 2 -48.10 24.43 -9.33
C THR A 2 -46.70 24.89 -8.91
N TYR A 3 -46.02 24.13 -8.03
CA TYR A 3 -44.57 24.20 -7.92
C TYR A 3 -43.96 23.34 -9.02
N ARG A 4 -43.53 24.02 -10.09
CA ARG A 4 -42.74 23.44 -11.17
C ARG A 4 -41.29 23.26 -10.70
N LEU A 5 -40.67 22.24 -11.30
CA LEU A 5 -39.27 22.24 -11.71
C LEU A 5 -38.22 22.18 -10.59
N LYS A 6 -37.65 20.98 -10.41
CA LYS A 6 -36.31 20.62 -10.90
C LYS A 6 -35.86 19.36 -10.14
N LEU A 7 -35.76 18.24 -10.85
CA LEU A 7 -34.47 17.65 -11.29
C LEU A 7 -33.65 17.21 -10.06
N LEU A 8 -33.34 15.95 -9.81
CA LEU A 8 -33.31 14.75 -10.63
C LEU A 8 -33.33 13.56 -9.66
N LEU A 9 -34.42 12.81 -9.67
CA LEU A 9 -34.42 11.42 -9.25
C LEU A 9 -33.74 10.60 -10.36
N LEU A 10 -32.90 9.66 -9.92
CA LEU A 10 -32.76 8.29 -10.44
C LEU A 10 -33.11 8.04 -11.91
N ALA A 11 -32.15 7.52 -12.67
CA ALA A 11 -32.28 6.14 -13.15
C ALA A 11 -31.05 5.73 -13.97
N ALA A 12 -30.57 4.54 -13.64
CA ALA A 12 -29.68 3.73 -14.47
C ALA A 12 -30.29 3.45 -15.85
N LEU A 13 -29.45 3.35 -16.89
CA LEU A 13 -29.65 2.50 -18.09
C LEU A 13 -28.35 2.63 -18.92
N ALA A 14 -27.44 1.67 -18.85
CA ALA A 14 -27.40 0.45 -19.66
C ALA A 14 -27.36 0.70 -21.19
N CYS A 15 -26.38 0.03 -21.82
CA CYS A 15 -26.39 -0.46 -23.20
C CYS A 15 -26.03 0.50 -24.35
N SER A 16 -24.82 0.26 -24.87
CA SER A 16 -24.57 -0.40 -26.17
C SER A 16 -24.26 0.45 -27.43
N ILE A 17 -23.11 0.06 -28.01
CA ILE A 17 -22.72 -0.18 -29.42
C ILE A 17 -22.68 0.95 -30.49
N SER A 18 -21.45 1.09 -31.02
CA SER A 18 -21.07 0.95 -32.43
C SER A 18 -21.43 2.05 -33.45
N ALA A 19 -20.41 2.78 -33.91
CA ALA A 19 -20.25 3.17 -35.32
C ALA A 19 -18.77 3.48 -35.66
N CYS A 20 -18.20 2.71 -36.59
CA CYS A 20 -16.90 2.95 -37.24
C CYS A 20 -16.96 4.14 -38.22
N THR A 21 -15.93 4.98 -38.31
CA THR A 21 -15.35 5.61 -39.54
C THR A 21 -13.91 6.14 -39.24
N PRO A 22 -13.08 6.63 -40.20
CA PRO A 22 -11.75 6.08 -40.49
C PRO A 22 -10.58 6.89 -39.93
N LYS A 23 -9.41 6.26 -39.96
CA LYS A 23 -8.12 6.63 -39.35
C LYS A 23 -7.46 7.88 -39.95
N PRO A 24 -6.95 8.82 -39.12
CA PRO A 24 -5.76 9.60 -39.42
C PRO A 24 -4.56 9.00 -38.67
N LYS A 25 -3.49 8.77 -39.42
CA LYS A 25 -2.19 8.29 -38.95
C LYS A 25 -1.47 9.41 -38.19
N PRO A 26 -1.05 9.21 -36.92
CA PRO A 26 0.00 10.03 -36.32
C PRO A 26 1.37 9.53 -36.82
N PRO A 27 2.29 10.42 -37.23
CA PRO A 27 3.68 10.06 -37.44
C PRO A 27 4.37 9.72 -36.10
N ALA A 28 5.38 8.86 -36.21
CA ALA A 28 6.10 8.21 -35.14
C ALA A 28 6.84 9.16 -34.21
N ASP A 29 6.88 8.81 -32.93
CA ASP A 29 8.13 8.60 -32.20
C ASP A 29 7.85 7.67 -31.00
N PRO A 30 8.57 6.56 -30.82
CA PRO A 30 8.60 5.92 -29.52
C PRO A 30 9.42 6.83 -28.63
N ALA A 31 8.75 7.71 -27.88
CA ALA A 31 9.36 8.35 -26.73
C ALA A 31 9.93 7.20 -25.89
N THR A 32 11.26 7.13 -25.88
CA THR A 32 12.04 6.30 -24.99
C THR A 32 11.44 6.44 -23.61
N ALA A 33 10.65 5.45 -23.19
CA ALA A 33 10.22 5.38 -21.81
C ALA A 33 11.51 5.45 -20.99
N PRO A 34 11.62 6.34 -20.00
CA PRO A 34 12.71 6.26 -19.06
C PRO A 34 12.71 4.82 -18.56
N VAL A 35 13.83 4.13 -18.70
CA VAL A 35 14.07 2.90 -17.95
C VAL A 35 14.05 3.35 -16.50
N VAL A 36 12.86 3.32 -15.90
CA VAL A 36 12.72 3.36 -14.45
C VAL A 36 13.55 2.16 -14.00
N PRO A 37 14.62 2.34 -13.21
CA PRO A 37 15.34 1.21 -12.67
C PRO A 37 14.30 0.30 -12.03
N ALA A 38 14.19 -0.94 -12.51
CA ALA A 38 13.38 -1.93 -11.82
C ALA A 38 13.84 -1.91 -10.37
N ALA A 39 12.91 -1.62 -9.45
CA ALA A 39 13.20 -1.73 -8.03
C ALA A 39 13.95 -3.06 -7.81
N PRO A 40 15.09 -3.06 -7.09
CA PRO A 40 15.90 -4.26 -6.94
C PRO A 40 14.99 -5.42 -6.55
N LYS A 41 14.97 -6.47 -7.39
CA LYS A 41 14.29 -7.72 -7.02
C LYS A 41 14.91 -8.15 -5.69
N PRO A 42 14.13 -8.33 -4.61
CA PRO A 42 14.68 -8.79 -3.35
C PRO A 42 15.36 -10.13 -3.61
N SER A 43 16.68 -10.16 -3.44
CA SER A 43 17.44 -11.40 -3.57
C SER A 43 17.03 -12.33 -2.42
N PRO A 44 16.99 -13.66 -2.61
CA PRO A 44 16.63 -14.60 -1.55
C PRO A 44 17.53 -14.50 -0.30
N GLU A 45 18.76 -14.01 -0.50
CA GLU A 45 19.76 -13.68 0.52
C GLU A 45 19.42 -12.44 1.36
N ASP A 46 18.49 -11.59 0.90
CA ASP A 46 17.91 -10.46 1.64
C ASP A 46 16.54 -10.80 2.26
N ALA A 47 16.11 -12.06 2.19
CA ALA A 47 14.85 -12.45 2.83
C ALA A 47 15.02 -12.44 4.35
N ALA A 48 14.01 -11.89 5.04
CA ALA A 48 13.92 -11.99 6.48
C ALA A 48 13.97 -13.46 6.90
N THR A 49 14.87 -13.76 7.83
CA THR A 49 15.15 -15.12 8.31
C THR A 49 14.37 -15.43 9.58
N THR A 50 13.68 -14.44 10.16
CA THR A 50 12.81 -14.59 11.33
C THR A 50 11.34 -14.35 10.96
N PRO A 51 10.54 -15.41 10.69
CA PRO A 51 9.15 -15.26 10.25
C PRO A 51 8.27 -14.46 11.23
N ARG A 52 8.46 -14.67 12.54
CA ARG A 52 7.70 -13.94 13.57
C ARG A 52 7.98 -12.44 13.57
N LEU A 53 9.21 -12.04 13.23
CA LEU A 53 9.57 -10.62 13.15
C LEU A 53 8.95 -9.99 11.91
N LEU A 54 8.99 -10.69 10.78
CA LEU A 54 8.35 -10.26 9.54
C LEU A 54 6.84 -10.10 9.74
N GLU A 55 6.16 -11.12 10.27
CA GLU A 55 4.72 -11.11 10.55
C GLU A 55 4.33 -9.95 11.48
N ALA A 56 5.10 -9.73 12.56
CA ALA A 56 4.84 -8.63 13.48
C ALA A 56 4.91 -7.26 12.79
N VAL A 57 5.92 -7.04 11.93
CA VAL A 57 6.09 -5.78 11.19
C VAL A 57 5.01 -5.60 10.14
N GLU A 58 4.64 -6.65 9.40
CA GLU A 58 3.56 -6.61 8.41
C GLU A 58 2.22 -6.31 9.05
N THR A 59 1.90 -6.99 10.16
CA THR A 59 0.65 -6.78 10.90
C THR A 59 0.57 -5.37 11.48
N ALA A 60 1.65 -4.89 12.11
CA ALA A 60 1.70 -3.52 12.61
C ALA A 60 1.52 -2.50 11.47
N THR A 61 2.19 -2.73 10.33
CA THR A 61 2.07 -1.87 9.13
C THR A 61 0.62 -1.80 8.64
N ASP A 62 -0.07 -2.94 8.53
CA ASP A 62 -1.47 -2.99 8.10
C ASP A 62 -2.39 -2.23 9.05
N LEU A 63 -2.27 -2.48 10.36
CA LEU A 63 -3.09 -1.83 11.38
C LEU A 63 -2.88 -0.30 11.39
N PHE A 64 -1.64 0.17 11.31
CA PHE A 64 -1.35 1.61 11.19
C PHE A 64 -1.93 2.21 9.90
N ASN A 65 -1.81 1.52 8.76
CA ASN A 65 -2.36 2.00 7.49
C ASN A 65 -3.90 2.07 7.49
N ARG A 66 -4.55 1.19 8.27
CA ARG A 66 -6.00 1.20 8.48
C ARG A 66 -6.45 2.24 9.53
N GLY A 67 -5.51 2.87 10.22
CA GLY A 67 -5.78 3.81 11.31
C GLY A 67 -6.19 3.15 12.63
N GLU A 68 -6.02 1.82 12.75
CA GLU A 68 -6.27 1.07 13.98
C GLU A 68 -5.04 1.15 14.91
N ASN A 69 -4.67 2.37 15.30
CA ASN A 69 -3.41 2.64 16.00
C ASN A 69 -3.31 1.91 17.34
N ASP A 70 -4.40 1.82 18.12
CA ASP A 70 -4.40 1.11 19.40
C ASP A 70 -4.07 -0.38 19.22
N LEU A 71 -4.69 -1.03 18.24
CA LEU A 71 -4.42 -2.44 17.90
C LEU A 71 -3.01 -2.61 17.32
N ALA A 72 -2.53 -1.65 16.52
CA ALA A 72 -1.17 -1.64 16.01
C ALA A 72 -0.17 -1.61 17.17
N CYS A 73 -0.42 -0.77 18.18
CA CYS A 73 0.41 -0.67 19.37
C CYS A 73 0.36 -1.91 20.25
N GLU A 74 -0.80 -2.54 20.43
CA GLU A 74 -0.88 -3.85 21.08
C GLU A 74 -0.05 -4.90 20.32
N GLN A 75 -0.10 -4.91 18.99
CA GLN A 75 0.68 -5.82 18.17
C GLN A 75 2.20 -5.59 18.33
N VAL A 76 2.61 -4.32 18.35
CA VAL A 76 4.01 -3.93 18.55
C VAL A 76 4.51 -4.35 19.94
N ASN A 77 3.69 -4.19 20.98
CA ASN A 77 3.99 -4.65 22.34
C ASN A 77 4.05 -6.18 22.43
N ARG A 78 3.16 -6.90 21.74
CA ARG A 78 3.25 -8.38 21.65
C ARG A 78 4.52 -8.85 20.94
N ALA A 79 5.03 -8.04 20.02
CA ALA A 79 6.28 -8.30 19.33
C ALA A 79 7.53 -7.86 20.14
N GLU A 80 7.35 -7.30 21.33
CA GLU A 80 8.43 -7.03 22.27
C GLU A 80 9.14 -8.33 22.66
N GLY A 81 10.46 -8.36 22.48
CA GLY A 81 11.28 -9.56 22.68
C GLY A 81 11.41 -10.48 21.46
N VAL A 82 10.73 -10.21 20.34
CA VAL A 82 11.03 -10.90 19.07
C VAL A 82 12.38 -10.39 18.56
N LYS A 83 13.41 -11.21 18.71
CA LYS A 83 14.75 -10.93 18.21
C LYS A 83 14.94 -11.53 16.82
N GLY A 84 15.38 -10.69 15.89
CA GLY A 84 15.88 -11.16 14.61
C GLY A 84 17.11 -12.06 14.75
N SER A 85 17.38 -12.85 13.73
CA SER A 85 18.53 -13.75 13.64
C SER A 85 19.88 -13.02 13.47
N GLY A 86 19.86 -11.70 13.32
CA GLY A 86 21.04 -10.88 13.04
C GLY A 86 21.36 -10.69 11.56
N SER A 87 20.53 -11.23 10.66
CA SER A 87 20.63 -10.94 9.23
C SER A 87 20.36 -9.46 8.93
N PRO A 88 20.90 -8.89 7.83
CA PRO A 88 20.61 -7.51 7.43
C PRO A 88 19.11 -7.23 7.27
N ALA A 89 18.37 -8.20 6.72
CA ALA A 89 16.93 -8.13 6.54
C ALA A 89 16.19 -8.05 7.89
N ASP A 90 16.55 -8.91 8.84
CA ASP A 90 15.96 -8.87 10.18
C ASP A 90 16.34 -7.60 10.95
N ALA A 91 17.53 -7.05 10.70
CA ALA A 91 17.94 -5.78 11.29
C ALA A 91 17.08 -4.62 10.80
N GLU A 92 16.71 -4.60 9.51
CA GLU A 92 15.80 -3.58 8.97
C GLU A 92 14.37 -3.75 9.52
N LEU A 93 13.89 -4.98 9.63
CA LEU A 93 12.60 -5.25 10.29
C LEU A 93 12.59 -4.82 11.75
N THR A 94 13.67 -5.08 12.48
CA THR A 94 13.82 -4.65 13.88
C THR A 94 13.76 -3.12 13.99
N LYS A 95 14.48 -2.40 13.13
CA LYS A 95 14.41 -0.92 13.09
C LYS A 95 13.01 -0.41 12.76
N ARG A 96 12.29 -1.11 11.87
CA ARG A 96 10.93 -0.74 11.50
C ARG A 96 9.96 -0.95 12.67
N LEU A 97 10.08 -2.06 13.38
CA LEU A 97 9.30 -2.31 14.59
C LEU A 97 9.57 -1.27 15.68
N GLU A 98 10.84 -0.84 15.83
CA GLU A 98 11.23 0.20 16.77
C GLU A 98 10.58 1.57 16.45
N ARG A 99 10.50 1.93 15.16
CA ARG A 99 9.77 3.14 14.74
C ARG A 99 8.29 3.07 15.11
N TYR A 100 7.68 1.89 15.02
CA TYR A 100 6.30 1.70 15.45
C TYR A 100 6.16 1.82 16.98
N ARG A 101 7.12 1.33 17.77
CA ARG A 101 7.15 1.55 19.24
C ARG A 101 7.15 3.04 19.58
N GLN A 102 8.03 3.81 18.93
CA GLN A 102 8.12 5.25 19.13
C GLN A 102 6.83 6.00 18.75
N ALA A 103 6.06 5.47 17.80
CA ALA A 103 4.75 6.03 17.45
C ALA A 103 3.67 5.70 18.50
N CYS A 104 3.85 4.63 19.27
CA CYS A 104 2.94 4.19 20.32
C CYS A 104 3.19 4.84 21.67
N GLU A 105 4.42 5.26 21.93
CA GLU A 105 4.79 6.01 23.14
C GLU A 105 4.91 7.50 22.79
N PRO A 106 3.85 8.31 22.98
CA PRO A 106 4.00 9.75 22.89
C PRO A 106 4.96 10.18 24.01
N ASN A 107 6.14 10.70 23.65
CA ASN A 107 7.05 11.31 24.61
C ASN A 107 6.27 12.33 25.45
N GLU A 108 6.24 12.09 26.76
CA GLU A 108 5.58 12.92 27.77
C GLU A 108 6.19 14.34 27.87
#